data_AF-A0A978UTQ7-F1
#
_entry.id   AF-A0A978UTQ7-F1
#
_cell.length_a   1.000
_cell.length_b   1.000
_cell.length_c   1.000
_cell.angle_alpha   90.00
_cell.angle_beta   90.00
_cell.angle_gamma   90.00
#
_symmetry.space_group_name_H-M   'P 1'
#
loop_
_entity.id
_entity.type
_entity.pdbx_description
1 polymer ?
#
loop_
_entity_poly.entity_id
_entity_poly.type
_entity_poly.pdbx_seq_one_letter_code
_entity_poly.pdbx_strand_id
1 'polypeptide(L)'
;MASVLGFLPAIYLLQVIFFTSLLVAEKTNPPVSLNSYAPLGERHSEEYCAMYDICGARSDGKPLNCPYGSPSVKPDELFSAKIQSLCPTLSGNVCCSEAQFETLRSQVQQAIPFLVGCPACLRNFLNLFCELSCSPNQSLFINVTSTSQVYWG
;
A
#
# COMPACT_ATOMS: atom_id res chain seq x y z
N MET A 1 52.74 10.11 45.16
CA MET A 1 51.49 10.89 45.26
C MET A 1 51.42 11.79 44.04
N ALA A 2 50.64 11.41 43.04
CA ALA A 2 50.35 12.23 41.86
C ALA A 2 48.85 12.14 41.60
N SER A 3 48.19 13.31 41.63
CA SER A 3 46.74 13.48 41.66
C SER A 3 46.04 12.89 40.43
N VAL A 4 45.22 11.86 40.65
CA VAL A 4 44.25 11.35 39.66
C VAL A 4 42.94 12.18 39.69
N LEU A 5 42.93 13.31 40.41
CA LEU A 5 41.75 14.15 40.62
C LEU A 5 41.47 15.18 39.51
N GLY A 6 42.21 15.16 38.40
CA GLY A 6 42.10 16.16 37.32
C GLY A 6 41.24 15.78 36.12
N PHE A 7 40.83 14.52 35.98
CA PHE A 7 40.23 14.01 34.73
C PHE A 7 38.70 13.92 34.74
N LEU A 8 38.05 14.00 35.91
CA LEU A 8 36.59 13.98 36.03
C LEU A 8 35.87 15.19 35.38
N PRO A 9 36.35 16.45 35.49
CA PRO A 9 35.65 17.58 34.86
C PRO A 9 35.77 17.57 33.34
N ALA A 10 36.86 17.03 32.80
CA ALA A 10 37.07 16.90 31.35
C ALA A 10 36.09 15.88 30.73
N ILE A 11 35.83 14.77 31.41
CA ILE A 11 34.84 13.77 30.97
C ILE A 11 33.42 14.35 31.02
N TYR A 12 33.09 15.10 32.08
CA TYR A 12 31.78 15.74 32.22
C TYR A 12 31.54 16.79 31.12
N LEU A 13 32.55 17.61 30.79
CA LEU A 13 32.48 18.57 29.68
C LEU A 13 32.30 17.88 28.32
N LEU A 14 33.00 16.76 28.07
CA LEU A 14 32.86 16.01 26.82
C LEU A 14 31.45 15.41 26.65
N GLN A 15 30.86 14.90 27.74
CA GLN A 15 29.50 14.35 27.72
C GLN A 15 28.45 15.42 27.47
N VAL A 16 28.59 16.62 28.07
CA VAL A 16 27.67 17.73 27.82
C VAL A 16 27.73 18.18 26.35
N ILE A 17 28.91 18.25 25.73
CA ILE A 17 29.07 18.60 24.30
C ILE A 17 28.42 17.55 23.39
N PHE A 18 28.52 16.26 23.74
CA PHE A 18 27.91 15.18 22.96
C PHE A 18 26.37 15.22 23.03
N PHE A 19 25.81 15.56 24.20
CA PHE A 19 24.36 15.68 24.38
C PHE A 19 23.78 16.96 23.76
N THR A 20 24.50 18.09 23.75
CA THR A 20 24.02 19.32 23.08
C THR A 20 24.01 19.19 21.56
N SER A 21 24.88 18.34 20.99
CA SER A 21 24.93 18.07 19.55
C SER A 21 23.73 17.25 19.04
N LEU A 22 23.02 16.52 19.91
CA LEU A 22 21.87 15.67 19.54
C LEU A 22 20.51 16.42 19.53
N LEU A 23 20.43 17.62 20.08
CA LEU A 23 19.17 18.35 20.24
C LEU A 23 18.97 19.54 19.29
N VAL A 24 19.91 19.82 18.39
CA VAL A 24 19.75 20.86 17.34
C VAL A 24 19.63 20.19 15.98
N ALA A 25 18.47 19.60 15.72
CA ALA A 25 17.97 19.39 14.37
C ALA A 25 16.83 20.40 14.15
N GLU A 26 17.20 21.64 13.82
CA GLU A 26 16.25 22.68 13.45
C GLU A 26 15.64 22.31 12.08
N LYS A 27 14.38 21.85 12.08
CA LYS A 27 13.62 21.61 10.86
C LYS A 27 13.07 22.95 10.36
N THR A 28 13.92 23.74 9.74
CA THR A 28 13.50 24.94 9.00
C THR A 28 12.74 24.48 7.76
N ASN A 29 11.40 24.54 7.80
CA ASN A 29 10.58 24.30 6.60
C ASN A 29 10.80 25.47 5.63
N PRO A 30 11.30 25.25 4.40
CA PRO A 30 11.36 26.31 3.41
C PRO A 30 9.95 26.66 2.91
N PRO A 31 9.72 27.91 2.44
CA PRO A 31 8.44 28.34 1.91
C PRO A 31 8.09 27.55 0.65
N VAL A 32 6.86 27.04 0.60
CA VAL A 32 6.28 26.27 -0.50
C VAL A 32 6.37 27.09 -1.79
N SER A 33 7.32 26.69 -2.64
CA SER A 33 7.39 27.12 -4.03
C SER A 33 6.32 26.38 -4.83
N LEU A 34 5.46 27.13 -5.52
CA LEU A 34 4.36 26.62 -6.33
C LEU A 34 4.92 25.97 -7.61
N ASN A 35 5.42 24.73 -7.49
CA ASN A 35 5.78 23.91 -8.65
C ASN A 35 4.56 23.11 -9.12
N SER A 36 4.26 23.25 -10.40
CA SER A 36 3.12 22.73 -11.16
C SER A 36 3.18 21.22 -11.44
N TYR A 37 3.23 20.41 -10.38
CA TYR A 37 2.80 19.01 -10.38
C TYR A 37 1.88 18.85 -9.18
N ALA A 38 0.58 19.13 -9.37
CA ALA A 38 -0.40 18.69 -8.40
C ALA A 38 -0.21 17.17 -8.24
N PRO A 39 -0.16 16.60 -7.02
CA PRO A 39 -0.37 15.18 -6.88
C PRO A 39 -1.71 14.92 -7.57
N LEU A 40 -1.80 13.89 -8.40
CA LEU A 40 -3.10 13.41 -8.88
C LEU A 40 -3.94 13.21 -7.62
N GLY A 41 -4.82 14.16 -7.31
CA GLY A 41 -5.34 14.32 -5.96
C GLY A 41 -6.01 13.02 -5.53
N GLU A 42 -5.73 12.57 -4.30
CA GLU A 42 -6.42 11.44 -3.69
C GLU A 42 -7.93 11.70 -3.79
N ARG A 43 -8.60 10.97 -4.69
CA ARG A 43 -10.03 11.06 -4.91
C ARG A 43 -10.68 9.86 -4.26
N HIS A 44 -11.42 10.12 -3.20
CA HIS A 44 -12.23 9.14 -2.50
C HIS A 44 -13.70 9.39 -2.87
N SER A 45 -14.22 8.61 -3.81
CA SER A 45 -15.62 8.69 -4.23
C SER A 45 -16.14 7.32 -4.65
N GLU A 46 -17.46 7.18 -4.73
CA GLU A 46 -18.07 6.03 -5.39
C GLU A 46 -17.56 5.88 -6.83
N GLU A 47 -17.54 4.63 -7.31
CA GLU A 47 -17.10 4.25 -8.65
C GLU A 47 -15.68 4.70 -9.01
N TYR A 48 -14.81 4.84 -7.99
CA TYR A 48 -13.43 5.29 -8.13
C TYR A 48 -12.45 4.41 -7.36
N CYS A 49 -11.33 4.11 -8.01
CA CYS A 49 -10.29 3.20 -7.57
C CYS A 49 -9.15 3.97 -6.89
N ALA A 50 -8.55 3.37 -5.85
CA ALA A 50 -7.31 3.88 -5.26
C ALA A 50 -6.08 3.42 -6.04
N MET A 51 -6.15 2.24 -6.65
CA MET A 51 -5.10 1.62 -7.45
C MET A 51 -5.72 0.88 -8.64
N TYR A 52 -4.99 0.77 -9.75
CA TYR A 52 -5.46 0.04 -10.94
C TYR A 52 -4.30 -0.49 -11.77
N ASP A 53 -4.42 -1.73 -12.23
CA ASP A 53 -3.42 -2.50 -12.98
C ASP A 53 -2.10 -2.81 -12.23
N ILE A 54 -1.21 -3.56 -12.88
CA ILE A 54 0.10 -3.99 -12.35
C ILE A 54 1.22 -3.25 -13.10
N CYS A 55 2.13 -2.61 -12.36
CA CYS A 55 3.29 -1.91 -12.94
C CYS A 55 4.60 -2.11 -12.18
N GLY A 56 4.65 -3.14 -11.33
CA GLY A 56 5.92 -3.57 -10.77
C GLY A 56 5.91 -5.00 -10.25
N ALA A 57 7.08 -5.47 -9.87
CA ALA A 57 7.24 -6.63 -9.02
C ALA A 57 8.20 -6.32 -7.88
N ARG A 58 7.99 -6.99 -6.76
CA ARG A 58 8.91 -7.01 -5.63
C ARG A 58 10.13 -7.89 -5.94
N SER A 59 11.14 -7.84 -5.08
CA SER A 59 12.33 -8.70 -5.18
C SER A 59 12.04 -10.20 -5.12
N ASP A 60 10.91 -10.61 -4.52
CA ASP A 60 10.42 -12.00 -4.50
C ASP A 60 9.55 -12.36 -5.72
N GLY A 61 9.50 -11.50 -6.74
CA GLY A 61 8.75 -11.70 -7.97
C GLY A 61 7.24 -11.48 -7.84
N LYS A 62 6.74 -11.09 -6.65
CA LYS A 62 5.32 -10.83 -6.46
C LYS A 62 4.90 -9.51 -7.13
N PRO A 63 3.83 -9.51 -7.93
CA PRO A 63 3.38 -8.32 -8.64
C PRO A 63 2.90 -7.23 -7.67
N LEU A 64 3.01 -5.98 -8.10
CA LEU A 64 2.61 -4.77 -7.40
C LEU A 64 1.59 -4.00 -8.23
N ASN A 65 0.53 -3.56 -7.55
CA ASN A 65 -0.48 -2.69 -8.14
C ASN A 65 0.08 -1.29 -8.38
N CYS A 66 -0.44 -0.61 -9.41
CA CYS A 66 -0.10 0.78 -9.63
C CYS A 66 -0.83 1.73 -8.68
N PRO A 67 -0.15 2.76 -8.15
CA PRO A 67 -0.74 3.68 -7.18
C PRO A 67 -1.63 4.75 -7.81
N TYR A 68 -2.00 4.59 -9.08
CA TYR A 68 -2.75 5.60 -9.82
C TYR A 68 -4.24 5.33 -9.70
N GLY A 69 -4.95 6.21 -9.01
CA GLY A 69 -6.40 6.17 -8.94
C GLY A 69 -7.04 6.41 -10.31
N SER A 70 -8.16 5.73 -10.56
CA SER A 70 -8.90 5.80 -11.82
C SER A 70 -10.39 5.58 -11.58
N PRO A 71 -11.28 5.97 -12.50
CA PRO A 71 -12.66 5.50 -12.48
C PRO A 71 -12.72 3.98 -12.58
N SER A 72 -13.64 3.36 -11.86
CA SER A 72 -13.91 1.93 -12.00
C SER A 72 -14.37 1.60 -13.42
N VAL A 73 -14.02 0.40 -13.89
CA VAL A 73 -14.20 0.00 -15.29
C VAL A 73 -15.19 -1.14 -15.39
N LYS A 74 -16.10 -1.07 -16.37
CA LYS A 74 -16.99 -2.18 -16.69
C LYS A 74 -16.20 -3.31 -17.37
N PRO A 75 -16.12 -4.51 -16.78
CA PRO A 75 -15.46 -5.65 -17.42
C PRO A 75 -16.29 -6.16 -18.60
N ASP A 76 -15.64 -6.82 -19.56
CA ASP A 76 -16.34 -7.56 -20.60
C ASP A 76 -17.09 -8.78 -20.02
N GLU A 77 -17.91 -9.45 -20.85
CA GLU A 77 -18.75 -10.55 -20.39
C GLU A 77 -17.93 -11.74 -19.85
N LEU A 78 -16.83 -12.08 -20.51
CA LEU A 78 -15.97 -13.20 -20.11
C LEU A 78 -15.27 -12.89 -18.78
N PHE A 79 -14.74 -11.69 -18.63
CA PHE A 79 -14.09 -11.26 -17.39
C PHE A 79 -15.10 -11.09 -16.26
N SER A 80 -16.30 -10.56 -16.53
CA SER A 80 -17.41 -10.50 -15.57
C SER A 80 -17.73 -11.87 -15.00
N ALA A 81 -17.81 -12.90 -15.84
CA ALA A 81 -18.08 -14.27 -15.41
C ALA A 81 -16.94 -14.84 -14.54
N LYS A 82 -15.68 -14.54 -14.88
CA LYS A 82 -14.53 -14.91 -14.04
C LYS A 82 -14.62 -14.26 -12.66
N ILE A 83 -14.91 -12.96 -12.59
CA ILE A 83 -15.07 -12.24 -11.32
C ILE A 83 -16.16 -12.87 -10.48
N GLN A 84 -17.35 -13.12 -11.06
CA GLN A 84 -18.47 -13.73 -10.33
C GLN A 84 -18.17 -15.13 -9.79
N SER A 85 -17.30 -15.90 -10.45
CA SER A 85 -16.92 -17.24 -9.99
C SER A 85 -16.15 -17.24 -8.66
N LEU A 86 -15.41 -16.17 -8.36
CA LEU A 86 -14.60 -16.04 -7.14
C LEU A 86 -15.20 -15.02 -6.15
N CYS A 87 -15.76 -13.94 -6.69
CA CYS A 87 -16.26 -12.76 -6.00
C CYS A 87 -17.76 -12.56 -6.30
N PRO A 88 -18.65 -13.46 -5.85
CA PRO A 88 -20.06 -13.45 -6.24
C PRO A 88 -20.87 -12.24 -5.73
N THR A 89 -20.28 -11.45 -4.83
CA THR A 89 -20.85 -10.20 -4.31
C THR A 89 -20.56 -8.98 -5.18
N LEU A 90 -19.56 -9.07 -6.06
CA LEU A 90 -19.20 -7.99 -6.98
C LEU A 90 -20.00 -8.10 -8.27
N SER A 91 -20.53 -6.96 -8.73
CA SER A 91 -21.25 -6.85 -9.99
C SER A 91 -21.08 -5.44 -10.56
N GLY A 92 -21.19 -5.30 -11.89
CA GLY A 92 -21.01 -4.00 -12.55
C GLY A 92 -19.53 -3.66 -12.74
N ASN A 93 -19.17 -2.41 -12.43
CA ASN A 93 -17.80 -1.92 -12.58
C ASN A 93 -16.88 -2.51 -11.52
N VAL A 94 -15.58 -2.52 -11.80
CA VAL A 94 -14.54 -3.04 -10.90
C VAL A 94 -13.27 -2.19 -10.95
N CYS A 95 -12.48 -2.28 -9.88
CA CYS A 95 -11.18 -1.61 -9.75
C CYS A 95 -9.98 -2.55 -9.96
N CYS A 96 -10.15 -3.58 -10.77
CA CYS A 96 -9.07 -4.50 -11.08
C CYS A 96 -9.00 -4.86 -12.56
N SER A 97 -7.78 -4.93 -13.10
CA SER A 97 -7.51 -5.53 -14.41
C SER A 97 -7.60 -7.06 -14.34
N GLU A 98 -7.67 -7.72 -15.48
CA GLU A 98 -7.68 -9.19 -15.53
C GLU A 98 -6.42 -9.80 -14.91
N ALA A 99 -5.26 -9.15 -15.08
CA ALA A 99 -4.00 -9.57 -14.47
C ALA A 99 -4.02 -9.45 -12.93
N GLN A 100 -4.63 -8.38 -12.40
CA GLN A 100 -4.83 -8.23 -10.96
C GLN A 100 -5.80 -9.28 -10.40
N PHE A 101 -6.88 -9.58 -11.12
CA PHE A 101 -7.83 -10.61 -10.71
C PHE A 101 -7.21 -12.02 -10.71
N GLU A 102 -6.42 -12.37 -11.72
CA GLU A 102 -5.71 -13.66 -11.76
C GLU A 102 -4.66 -13.76 -10.64
N THR A 103 -3.99 -12.65 -10.32
CA THR A 103 -3.10 -12.56 -9.16
C THR A 103 -3.86 -12.83 -7.87
N LEU A 104 -4.99 -12.13 -7.65
CA LEU A 104 -5.89 -12.34 -6.51
C LEU A 104 -6.30 -13.81 -6.41
N ARG A 105 -6.78 -14.40 -7.52
CA ARG A 105 -7.24 -15.80 -7.58
C ARG A 105 -6.16 -16.77 -7.12
N SER A 106 -4.93 -16.63 -7.65
CA SER A 106 -3.83 -17.53 -7.27
C SER A 106 -3.41 -17.40 -5.80
N GLN A 107 -3.52 -16.21 -5.22
CA GLN A 107 -3.17 -15.95 -3.83
C GLN A 107 -4.23 -16.52 -2.89
N VAL A 108 -5.51 -16.27 -3.15
CA VAL A 108 -6.59 -16.79 -2.29
C VAL A 108 -6.71 -18.31 -2.39
N GLN A 109 -6.41 -18.91 -3.54
CA GLN A 109 -6.44 -20.37 -3.74
C GLN A 109 -5.54 -21.13 -2.76
N GLN A 110 -4.41 -20.55 -2.36
CA GLN A 110 -3.51 -21.16 -1.38
C GLN A 110 -4.14 -21.25 0.02
N ALA A 111 -5.08 -20.36 0.35
CA ALA A 111 -5.78 -20.34 1.62
C ALA A 111 -7.04 -21.22 1.65
N ILE A 112 -7.61 -21.55 0.48
CA ILE A 112 -8.86 -22.30 0.35
C ILE A 112 -8.84 -23.62 1.14
N PRO A 113 -7.82 -24.50 1.06
CA PRO A 113 -7.83 -25.77 1.79
C PRO A 113 -7.96 -25.65 3.30
N PHE A 114 -7.56 -24.51 3.88
CA PHE A 114 -7.68 -24.25 5.31
C PHE A 114 -9.07 -23.75 5.72
N LEU A 115 -9.84 -23.21 4.78
CA LEU A 115 -11.12 -22.54 5.03
C LEU A 115 -12.33 -23.32 4.49
N VAL A 116 -12.14 -24.28 3.59
CA VAL A 116 -13.22 -25.06 2.97
C VAL A 116 -14.07 -25.85 3.98
N GLY A 117 -13.52 -26.19 5.15
CA GLY A 117 -14.27 -26.83 6.23
C GLY A 117 -15.37 -25.95 6.84
N CYS A 118 -15.32 -24.63 6.63
CA CYS A 118 -16.34 -23.68 7.06
C CYS A 118 -16.72 -22.72 5.91
N PRO A 119 -17.82 -22.98 5.19
CA PRO A 119 -18.22 -22.18 4.03
C PRO A 119 -18.40 -20.69 4.32
N ALA A 120 -18.85 -20.33 5.54
CA ALA A 120 -18.99 -18.94 5.95
C ALA A 120 -17.64 -18.22 6.06
N CYS A 121 -16.65 -18.87 6.67
CA CYS A 121 -15.28 -18.34 6.76
C CYS A 121 -14.67 -18.17 5.37
N LEU A 122 -14.83 -19.16 4.49
CA LEU A 122 -14.36 -19.08 3.11
C LEU A 122 -15.02 -17.90 2.37
N ARG A 123 -16.34 -17.74 2.50
CA ARG A 123 -17.07 -16.63 1.86
C ARG A 123 -16.61 -15.27 2.38
N ASN A 124 -16.46 -15.11 3.70
CA ASN A 124 -16.00 -13.85 4.29
C ASN A 124 -14.57 -13.52 3.88
N PHE A 125 -13.69 -14.54 3.86
CA PHE A 125 -12.31 -14.41 3.41
C PHE A 125 -12.25 -13.95 1.95
N LEU A 126 -12.94 -14.64 1.04
CA LEU A 126 -12.97 -14.27 -0.37
C LEU A 126 -13.56 -12.86 -0.54
N ASN A 127 -14.69 -12.56 0.10
CA ASN A 127 -15.31 -11.25 0.01
C ASN A 127 -14.37 -10.11 0.45
N LEU A 128 -13.63 -10.30 1.55
CA LEU A 128 -12.66 -9.31 2.01
C LEU A 128 -11.60 -9.01 0.93
N PHE A 129 -10.95 -10.04 0.38
CA PHE A 129 -9.91 -9.82 -0.61
C PHE A 129 -10.45 -9.34 -1.97
N CYS A 130 -11.66 -9.75 -2.33
CA CYS A 130 -12.38 -9.24 -3.49
C CYS A 130 -12.68 -7.73 -3.35
N GLU A 131 -13.21 -7.29 -2.22
CA GLU A 131 -13.50 -5.86 -1.98
C GLU A 131 -12.22 -5.02 -2.00
N LEU A 132 -11.17 -5.47 -1.29
CA LEU A 132 -9.89 -4.75 -1.26
C LEU A 132 -9.24 -4.61 -2.65
N SER A 133 -9.43 -5.61 -3.52
CA SER A 133 -8.75 -5.65 -4.82
C SER A 133 -9.59 -5.10 -5.98
N CYS A 134 -10.90 -5.34 -5.98
CA CYS A 134 -11.75 -5.19 -7.16
C CYS A 134 -13.02 -4.36 -6.91
N SER A 135 -13.33 -3.93 -5.68
CA SER A 135 -14.54 -3.14 -5.42
C SER A 135 -14.60 -1.90 -6.31
N PRO A 136 -15.74 -1.57 -6.96
CA PRO A 136 -15.88 -0.32 -7.71
C PRO A 136 -15.69 0.92 -6.83
N ASN A 137 -15.87 0.77 -5.51
CA ASN A 137 -15.78 1.83 -4.52
C ASN A 137 -14.47 1.76 -3.72
N GLN A 138 -13.42 1.11 -4.24
CA GLN A 138 -12.16 0.84 -3.53
C GLN A 138 -11.56 2.10 -2.89
N SER A 139 -11.63 3.26 -3.55
CA SER A 139 -11.09 4.51 -2.99
C SER A 139 -11.78 4.93 -1.69
N LEU A 140 -13.01 4.52 -1.40
CA LEU A 140 -13.68 4.91 -0.14
C LEU A 140 -13.04 4.30 1.10
N PHE A 141 -12.27 3.21 0.96
CA PHE A 141 -11.70 2.48 2.10
C PHE A 141 -10.23 2.08 1.93
N ILE A 142 -9.61 2.39 0.79
CA ILE A 142 -8.17 2.23 0.55
C ILE A 142 -7.53 3.61 0.36
N ASN A 143 -6.43 3.87 1.08
CA ASN A 143 -5.56 5.00 0.81
C ASN A 143 -4.10 4.56 0.56
N VAL A 144 -3.50 5.09 -0.51
CA VAL A 144 -2.10 4.79 -0.90
C VAL A 144 -1.18 5.82 -0.23
N THR A 145 -0.63 5.47 0.92
CA THR A 145 0.18 6.39 1.73
C THR A 145 1.65 6.46 1.35
N SER A 146 2.15 5.45 0.61
CA SER A 146 3.53 5.41 0.14
C SER A 146 3.65 4.59 -1.13
N THR A 147 4.63 4.94 -1.97
CA THR A 147 4.93 4.26 -3.23
C THR A 147 6.43 4.03 -3.34
N SER A 148 6.85 3.13 -4.21
CA SER A 148 8.26 2.88 -4.48
C SER A 148 8.45 2.68 -5.97
N GLN A 149 9.52 3.26 -6.51
CA GLN A 149 9.91 3.04 -7.90
C GLN A 149 10.55 1.67 -8.01
N VAL A 150 10.02 0.84 -8.90
CA VAL A 150 10.53 -0.50 -9.20
C VAL A 150 10.70 -0.63 -10.70
N TYR A 151 11.78 -1.29 -11.11
CA TYR A 151 12.05 -1.57 -12.52
C TYR A 151 11.71 -3.03 -12.77
N TRP A 152 10.96 -3.29 -13.84
CA TRP A 152 10.79 -4.64 -14.36
C TRP A 152 12.16 -5.13 -14.86
N GLY A 153 12.65 -6.21 -14.26
CA GLY A 153 13.86 -6.91 -14.73
C GLY A 153 13.57 -7.79 -15.93
#